data_AF-A0A8I1LRQ4-F1
#
_entry.id   AF-A0A8I1LRQ4-F1
#
_cell.length_a   1.000
_cell.length_b   1.000
_cell.length_c   1.000
_cell.angle_alpha   90.00
_cell.angle_beta   90.00
_cell.angle_gamma   90.00
#
_symmetry.space_group_name_H-M   'P 1'
#
loop_
_entity.id
_entity.type
_entity.pdbx_description
1 polymer ?
#
loop_
_entity_poly.entity_id
_entity_poly.type
_entity_poly.pdbx_seq_one_letter_code
_entity_poly.pdbx_strand_id
1 'polypeptide(L)'
;MKLEPKGYQADDPPMRYLLEVLEADRQRYADLRQVYAFANVDNDEALTRALWESKGVVPILHNVDADGSYGPLYRTILEWRTYAQDPTAWRREQLRQLFANDPAASTATVDRVTELLQHGDASLLLSELNPPAAWLSLLRQQRIFDSGTANPGAWIAARLNDPDMIRAAAAHPTFDERTTWYIERALDQKRDELGPVRARAWEIMLSAKKLQADIDNGFSWYRQAPRIRAGEVGYEVRRLVTNLLRPRLRVGRAFQFYDESAEPQSEETAIESLHSFMRLDFEPSERSNFHEIVETWPRDERSLVRNRPA
;
A
#
# COMPACT_ATOMS: atom_id res chain seq x y z
N MET A 1 8.94 -54.37 7.44
CA MET A 1 9.57 -53.60 8.53
C MET A 1 9.29 -52.13 8.27
N LYS A 2 8.22 -51.57 8.88
CA LYS A 2 7.87 -50.15 8.75
C LYS A 2 8.84 -49.37 9.64
N LEU A 3 9.72 -48.58 9.06
CA LEU A 3 10.46 -47.55 9.78
C LEU A 3 9.49 -46.41 10.04
N GLU A 4 8.93 -46.34 11.24
CA GLU A 4 8.25 -45.14 11.70
C GLU A 4 9.34 -44.10 12.02
N PRO A 5 9.36 -42.93 11.35
CA PRO A 5 10.26 -41.87 11.72
C PRO A 5 9.76 -41.26 13.04
N LYS A 6 10.17 -41.82 14.18
CA LYS A 6 10.01 -41.13 15.46
C LYS A 6 11.01 -39.97 15.48
N GLY A 7 10.50 -38.75 15.36
CA GLY A 7 11.30 -37.55 15.63
C GLY A 7 11.76 -37.53 17.09
N TYR A 8 12.84 -36.80 17.38
CA TYR A 8 13.33 -36.67 18.74
C TYR A 8 12.56 -35.60 19.53
N GLN A 9 12.13 -35.92 20.74
CA GLN A 9 11.61 -34.95 21.70
C GLN A 9 12.75 -34.27 22.47
N ALA A 10 12.51 -33.08 23.03
CA ALA A 10 13.56 -32.36 23.75
C ALA A 10 14.05 -33.10 25.00
N ASP A 11 13.22 -33.98 25.57
CA ASP A 11 13.55 -34.81 26.74
C ASP A 11 14.15 -36.17 26.37
N ASP A 12 14.28 -36.47 25.08
CA ASP A 12 14.93 -37.71 24.67
C ASP A 12 16.39 -37.72 25.15
N PRO A 13 16.87 -38.85 25.73
CA PRO A 13 18.22 -38.94 26.27
C PRO A 13 19.32 -38.38 25.34
N PRO A 14 19.38 -38.71 24.03
CA PRO A 14 20.40 -38.15 23.15
C PRO A 14 20.26 -36.64 22.93
N MET A 15 19.04 -36.10 22.88
CA MET A 15 18.81 -34.66 22.70
C MET A 15 19.20 -33.88 23.95
N ARG A 16 18.89 -34.41 25.13
CA ARG A 16 19.21 -33.76 26.41
C ARG A 16 20.70 -33.50 26.56
N TYR A 17 21.56 -34.49 26.27
CA TYR A 17 23.00 -34.30 26.31
C TYR A 17 23.49 -33.24 25.31
N LEU A 18 22.95 -33.23 24.09
CA LEU A 18 23.32 -32.25 23.07
C LEU A 18 22.94 -30.81 23.50
N LEU A 19 21.75 -30.65 24.08
CA LEU A 19 21.24 -29.35 24.51
C LEU A 19 21.95 -28.83 25.76
N GLU A 20 22.28 -29.70 26.72
CA GLU A 20 23.07 -29.34 27.91
C GLU A 20 24.47 -28.85 27.52
N VAL A 21 25.11 -29.47 26.53
CA VAL A 21 26.40 -29.01 25.99
C VAL A 21 26.26 -27.66 25.27
N LEU A 22 25.22 -27.49 24.45
CA LEU A 22 24.95 -26.22 23.75
C LEU A 22 24.67 -25.06 24.71
N GLU A 23 23.96 -25.33 25.81
CA GLU A 23 23.66 -24.34 26.84
C GLU A 23 24.92 -23.93 27.61
N ALA A 24 25.76 -24.90 27.98
CA ALA A 24 27.05 -24.63 28.62
C ALA A 24 27.99 -23.81 27.70
N ASP A 25 28.00 -24.11 26.40
CA ASP A 25 28.83 -23.37 25.43
C ASP A 25 28.30 -21.95 25.16
N ARG A 26 26.99 -21.69 25.25
CA ARG A 26 26.45 -20.32 25.14
C ARG A 26 26.92 -19.39 26.25
N GLN A 27 27.12 -19.90 27.45
CA GLN A 27 27.70 -19.11 28.54
C GLN A 27 29.14 -18.69 28.24
N ARG A 28 29.82 -19.45 27.38
CA ARG A 28 31.24 -19.27 27.04
C ARG A 28 31.46 -18.51 25.73
N TYR A 29 30.54 -18.60 24.77
CA TYR A 29 30.62 -17.99 23.45
C TYR A 29 29.35 -17.19 23.14
N ALA A 30 29.43 -15.87 23.30
CA ALA A 30 28.31 -14.95 23.09
C ALA A 30 27.87 -14.81 21.62
N ASP A 31 28.65 -15.36 20.68
CA ASP A 31 28.42 -15.34 19.23
C ASP A 31 27.75 -16.62 18.70
N LEU A 32 27.37 -17.55 19.59
CA LEU A 32 26.64 -18.76 19.19
C LEU A 32 25.33 -18.39 18.48
N ARG A 33 25.20 -18.91 17.25
CA ARG A 33 24.02 -18.70 16.41
C ARG A 33 22.79 -19.35 17.02
N GLN A 34 21.63 -18.75 16.76
CA GLN A 34 20.33 -19.28 17.16
C GLN A 34 20.13 -20.70 16.63
N VAL A 35 19.75 -21.62 17.51
CA VAL A 35 19.45 -23.01 17.17
C VAL A 35 17.95 -23.17 17.00
N TYR A 36 17.54 -23.91 15.97
CA TYR A 36 16.16 -24.21 15.64
C TYR A 36 15.93 -25.72 15.61
N ALA A 37 14.74 -26.17 16.04
CA ALA A 37 14.33 -27.57 15.95
C ALA A 37 12.86 -27.68 15.55
N PHE A 38 12.52 -28.65 14.71
CA PHE A 38 11.12 -28.99 14.46
C PHE A 38 10.56 -29.72 15.67
N ALA A 39 9.46 -29.21 16.21
CA ALA A 39 8.82 -29.79 17.39
C ALA A 39 7.34 -30.03 17.10
N ASN A 40 6.87 -31.23 17.44
CA ASN A 40 5.44 -31.54 17.38
C ASN A 40 4.73 -30.77 18.50
N VAL A 41 3.61 -30.16 18.17
CA VAL A 41 2.68 -29.59 19.15
C VAL A 41 1.91 -30.75 19.77
N ASP A 42 2.16 -31.00 21.04
CA ASP A 42 1.28 -31.84 21.86
C ASP A 42 0.00 -31.05 22.19
N ASN A 43 -0.77 -31.45 23.20
CA ASN A 43 -2.04 -30.79 23.55
C ASN A 43 -1.94 -29.27 23.89
N ASP A 44 -0.72 -28.72 24.07
CA ASP A 44 -0.49 -27.31 24.43
C ASP A 44 0.73 -26.72 23.70
N GLU A 45 0.47 -25.83 22.73
CA GLU A 45 1.50 -25.13 21.95
C GLU A 45 2.41 -24.25 22.82
N ALA A 46 1.85 -23.56 23.82
CA ALA A 46 2.60 -22.64 24.66
C ALA A 46 3.56 -23.40 25.58
N LEU A 47 3.10 -24.53 26.13
CA LEU A 47 3.93 -25.42 26.95
C LEU A 47 5.07 -26.02 26.11
N THR A 48 4.78 -26.54 24.91
CA THR A 48 5.81 -27.08 24.01
C THR A 48 6.82 -25.99 23.65
N ARG A 49 6.38 -24.76 23.35
CA ARG A 49 7.28 -23.65 23.05
C ARG A 49 8.23 -23.34 24.20
N ALA A 50 7.69 -23.17 25.41
CA ALA A 50 8.49 -22.85 26.60
C ALA A 50 9.51 -23.95 26.92
N LEU A 51 9.14 -25.23 26.71
CA LEU A 51 10.03 -26.37 26.96
C LEU A 51 11.27 -26.36 26.05
N TRP A 52 11.13 -26.01 24.76
CA TRP A 52 12.28 -25.88 23.86
C TRP A 52 13.08 -24.59 24.11
N GLU A 53 12.40 -23.48 24.37
CA GLU A 53 13.05 -22.18 24.63
C GLU A 53 13.89 -22.20 25.91
N SER A 54 13.43 -22.89 26.97
CA SER A 54 14.20 -23.11 28.20
C SER A 54 15.51 -23.87 27.98
N LYS A 55 15.62 -24.65 26.90
CA LYS A 55 16.84 -25.36 26.49
C LYS A 55 17.63 -24.57 25.44
N GLY A 56 17.29 -23.30 25.28
CA GLY A 56 17.91 -22.39 24.33
C GLY A 56 17.51 -22.60 22.87
N VAL A 57 16.61 -23.51 22.54
CA VAL A 57 16.24 -23.79 21.13
C VAL A 57 14.97 -23.04 20.78
N VAL A 58 14.92 -22.43 19.60
CA VAL A 58 13.68 -21.84 19.07
C VAL A 58 12.93 -22.92 18.30
N PRO A 59 11.76 -23.36 18.79
CA PRO A 59 11.02 -24.44 18.14
C PRO A 59 10.27 -23.95 16.91
N ILE A 60 10.30 -24.75 15.84
CA ILE A 60 9.44 -24.64 14.67
C ILE A 60 8.32 -25.65 14.85
N LEU A 61 7.23 -25.15 15.40
CA LEU A 61 6.09 -25.96 15.82
C LEU A 61 5.30 -26.46 14.60
N HIS A 62 4.91 -27.72 14.63
CA HIS A 62 4.05 -28.33 13.63
C HIS A 62 3.06 -29.29 14.29
N ASN A 63 1.91 -29.48 13.64
CA ASN A 63 0.92 -30.46 14.06
C ASN A 63 1.17 -31.80 13.35
N VAL A 64 0.78 -32.87 14.01
CA VAL A 64 0.69 -34.22 13.43
C VAL A 64 -0.76 -34.46 13.00
N ASP A 65 -0.96 -35.18 11.89
CA ASP A 65 -2.30 -35.51 11.40
C ASP A 65 -3.03 -36.45 12.39
N ALA A 66 -4.36 -36.54 12.27
CA ALA A 66 -5.19 -37.35 13.17
C ALA A 66 -4.83 -38.86 13.17
N ASP A 67 -4.11 -39.32 12.15
CA ASP A 67 -3.59 -40.68 12.01
C ASP A 67 -2.19 -40.89 12.60
N GLY A 68 -1.63 -39.86 13.25
CA GLY A 68 -0.28 -39.88 13.80
C GLY A 68 0.82 -39.63 12.77
N SER A 69 0.48 -39.25 11.53
CA SER A 69 1.47 -39.01 10.49
C SER A 69 2.02 -37.57 10.48
N TYR A 70 3.30 -37.43 10.13
CA TYR A 70 3.98 -36.15 9.99
C TYR A 70 3.68 -35.44 8.65
N GLY A 71 2.50 -35.70 8.06
CA GLY A 71 2.07 -35.13 6.78
C GLY A 71 2.25 -33.60 6.69
N PRO A 72 1.82 -32.81 7.69
CA PRO A 72 1.96 -31.35 7.67
C PRO A 72 3.42 -30.90 7.64
N LEU A 73 4.29 -31.53 8.44
CA LEU A 73 5.72 -31.23 8.44
C LEU A 73 6.36 -31.48 7.06
N TYR A 74 6.06 -32.62 6.44
CA TYR A 74 6.58 -32.93 5.12
C TYR A 74 6.09 -31.94 4.06
N ARG A 75 4.83 -31.47 4.15
CA ARG A 75 4.32 -30.41 3.27
C ARG A 75 5.11 -29.11 3.45
N THR A 76 5.35 -28.69 4.68
CA THR A 76 6.16 -27.49 4.97
C THR A 76 7.58 -27.61 4.40
N ILE A 77 8.25 -28.76 4.60
CA ILE A 77 9.61 -28.98 4.06
C ILE A 77 9.61 -28.98 2.53
N LEU A 78 8.60 -29.56 1.89
CA LEU A 78 8.45 -29.53 0.43
C LEU A 78 8.21 -28.12 -0.09
N GLU A 79 7.43 -27.33 0.63
CA GLU A 79 7.21 -25.91 0.32
C GLU A 79 8.52 -25.12 0.45
N TRP A 80 9.29 -25.33 1.52
CA TRP A 80 10.60 -24.71 1.71
C TRP A 80 11.59 -25.10 0.63
N ARG A 81 11.57 -26.37 0.20
CA ARG A 81 12.37 -26.83 -0.94
C ARG A 81 11.98 -26.07 -2.20
N THR A 82 10.69 -25.89 -2.45
CA THR A 82 10.19 -25.17 -3.64
C THR A 82 10.64 -23.71 -3.61
N TYR A 83 10.50 -23.06 -2.45
CA TYR A 83 11.01 -21.71 -2.24
C TYR A 83 12.53 -21.63 -2.43
N ALA A 84 13.30 -22.57 -1.90
CA ALA A 84 14.76 -22.57 -2.01
C ALA A 84 15.25 -22.81 -3.44
N GLN A 85 14.47 -23.50 -4.27
CA GLN A 85 14.81 -23.75 -5.68
C GLN A 85 14.56 -22.53 -6.55
N ASP A 86 13.41 -21.87 -6.39
CA ASP A 86 13.08 -20.64 -7.11
C ASP A 86 12.21 -19.71 -6.24
N PRO A 87 12.86 -18.81 -5.46
CA PRO A 87 12.15 -17.89 -4.57
C PRO A 87 11.20 -16.94 -5.33
N THR A 88 11.57 -16.55 -6.55
CA THR A 88 10.83 -15.58 -7.36
C THR A 88 9.57 -16.22 -7.92
N ALA A 89 9.68 -17.42 -8.50
CA ALA A 89 8.52 -18.16 -8.98
C ALA A 89 7.56 -18.54 -7.84
N TRP A 90 8.10 -18.99 -6.70
CA TRP A 90 7.29 -19.29 -5.52
C TRP A 90 6.50 -18.06 -5.06
N ARG A 91 7.15 -16.91 -4.90
CA ARG A 91 6.49 -15.65 -4.48
C ARG A 91 5.39 -15.24 -5.45
N ARG A 92 5.65 -15.31 -6.76
CA ARG A 92 4.66 -15.00 -7.79
C ARG A 92 3.41 -15.88 -7.65
N GLU A 93 3.61 -17.18 -7.41
CA GLU A 93 2.49 -18.11 -7.26
C GLU A 93 1.71 -17.87 -5.97
N GLN A 94 2.39 -17.60 -4.86
CA GLN A 94 1.73 -17.22 -3.61
C GLN A 94 0.90 -15.95 -3.77
N LEU A 95 1.46 -14.90 -4.39
CA LEU A 95 0.73 -13.66 -4.66
C LEU A 95 -0.47 -13.90 -5.59
N ARG A 96 -0.35 -14.74 -6.61
CA ARG A 96 -1.47 -15.10 -7.49
C ARG A 96 -2.63 -15.71 -6.70
N GLN A 97 -2.34 -16.62 -5.78
CA GLN A 97 -3.36 -17.25 -4.94
C GLN A 97 -3.98 -16.26 -3.95
N LEU A 98 -3.18 -15.40 -3.33
CA LEU A 98 -3.66 -14.38 -2.39
C LEU A 98 -4.53 -13.32 -3.08
N PHE A 99 -4.16 -12.89 -4.29
CA PHE A 99 -4.94 -11.93 -5.07
C PHE A 99 -6.26 -12.48 -5.63
N ALA A 100 -6.40 -13.80 -5.71
CA ALA A 100 -7.67 -14.44 -6.08
C ALA A 100 -8.71 -14.36 -4.96
N ASN A 101 -8.27 -14.17 -3.71
CA ASN A 101 -9.16 -14.01 -2.57
C ASN A 101 -9.64 -12.56 -2.45
N ASP A 102 -10.81 -12.36 -1.84
CA ASP A 102 -11.31 -11.02 -1.54
C ASP A 102 -10.39 -10.33 -0.52
N PRO A 103 -9.77 -9.18 -0.87
CA PRO A 103 -8.94 -8.44 0.07
C PRO A 103 -9.65 -8.02 1.36
N ALA A 104 -10.98 -7.89 1.36
CA ALA A 104 -11.76 -7.50 2.54
C ALA A 104 -11.99 -8.65 3.52
N ALA A 105 -11.72 -9.90 3.13
CA ALA A 105 -12.05 -11.07 3.93
C ALA A 105 -11.11 -11.28 5.13
N SER A 106 -9.84 -10.88 5.03
CA SER A 106 -8.85 -11.11 6.10
C SER A 106 -7.70 -10.11 6.09
N THR A 107 -7.43 -9.49 7.25
CA THR A 107 -6.28 -8.60 7.45
C THR A 107 -4.95 -9.35 7.31
N ALA A 108 -4.90 -10.61 7.76
CA ALA A 108 -3.70 -11.44 7.64
C ALA A 108 -3.30 -11.68 6.18
N THR A 109 -4.28 -11.74 5.26
CA THR A 109 -4.03 -11.85 3.82
C THR A 109 -3.39 -10.57 3.27
N VAL A 110 -3.86 -9.40 3.70
CA VAL A 110 -3.28 -8.11 3.30
C VAL A 110 -1.85 -7.95 3.83
N ASP A 111 -1.61 -8.31 5.09
CA ASP A 111 -0.29 -8.25 5.70
C ASP A 111 0.69 -9.19 5.00
N ARG A 112 0.24 -10.41 4.67
CA ARG A 112 1.05 -11.38 3.93
C ARG A 112 1.41 -10.90 2.51
N VAL A 113 0.45 -10.34 1.78
CA VAL A 113 0.72 -9.74 0.47
C VAL A 113 1.71 -8.58 0.59
N THR A 114 1.55 -7.75 1.61
CA THR A 114 2.44 -6.61 1.88
C THR A 114 3.88 -7.09 2.09
N GLU A 115 4.09 -8.10 2.94
CA GLU A 115 5.40 -8.72 3.17
C GLU A 115 6.03 -9.23 1.87
N LEU A 116 5.27 -9.97 1.06
CA LEU A 116 5.76 -10.53 -0.20
C LEU A 116 6.12 -9.46 -1.23
N LEU A 117 5.50 -8.27 -1.19
CA LEU A 117 5.78 -7.17 -2.12
C LEU A 117 6.98 -6.29 -1.70
N GLN A 118 7.52 -6.43 -0.48
CA GLN A 118 8.62 -5.59 0.00
C GLN A 118 9.97 -5.86 -0.68
N HIS A 119 10.07 -6.88 -1.54
CA HIS A 119 11.33 -7.30 -2.19
C HIS A 119 11.77 -6.46 -3.41
N GLY A 120 11.17 -5.29 -3.64
CA GLY A 120 11.61 -4.31 -4.64
C GLY A 120 11.13 -4.54 -6.08
N ASP A 121 10.44 -5.65 -6.35
CA ASP A 121 9.84 -6.01 -7.64
C ASP A 121 8.32 -5.82 -7.68
N ALA A 122 7.74 -5.16 -6.67
CA ALA A 122 6.30 -4.94 -6.53
C ALA A 122 5.64 -4.37 -7.79
N SER A 123 6.24 -3.35 -8.43
CA SER A 123 5.71 -2.72 -9.64
C SER A 123 5.54 -3.71 -10.80
N LEU A 124 6.52 -4.61 -10.94
CA LEU A 124 6.50 -5.64 -11.98
C LEU A 124 5.45 -6.70 -11.65
N LEU A 125 5.43 -7.20 -10.41
CA LEU A 125 4.48 -8.23 -9.99
C LEU A 125 3.02 -7.74 -10.04
N LEU A 126 2.76 -6.49 -9.64
CA LEU A 126 1.42 -5.90 -9.72
C LEU A 126 0.96 -5.72 -11.17
N SER A 127 1.86 -5.35 -12.08
CA SER A 127 1.50 -5.22 -13.51
C SER A 127 1.33 -6.58 -14.19
N GLU A 128 2.13 -7.58 -13.82
CA GLU A 128 2.05 -8.96 -14.35
C GLU A 128 0.79 -9.70 -13.83
N LEU A 129 0.58 -9.71 -12.51
CA LEU A 129 -0.52 -10.43 -11.88
C LEU A 129 -1.85 -9.69 -12.00
N ASN A 130 -1.79 -8.37 -12.22
CA ASN A 130 -2.93 -7.51 -12.46
C ASN A 130 -4.09 -7.72 -11.46
N PRO A 131 -3.86 -7.52 -10.14
CA PRO A 131 -4.88 -7.80 -9.12
C PRO A 131 -6.10 -6.87 -9.22
N PRO A 132 -7.23 -7.23 -8.57
CA PRO A 132 -8.44 -6.41 -8.51
C PRO A 132 -8.19 -5.00 -7.93
N ALA A 133 -8.95 -4.01 -8.38
CA ALA A 133 -8.81 -2.61 -7.97
C ALA A 133 -8.94 -2.35 -6.46
N ALA A 134 -9.66 -3.21 -5.73
CA ALA A 134 -9.80 -3.14 -4.27
C ALA A 134 -8.46 -3.16 -3.54
N TRP A 135 -7.46 -3.86 -4.08
CA TRP A 135 -6.11 -3.92 -3.51
C TRP A 135 -5.39 -2.57 -3.51
N LEU A 136 -5.71 -1.66 -4.44
CA LEU A 136 -4.97 -0.39 -4.58
C LEU A 136 -5.09 0.45 -3.32
N SER A 137 -6.29 0.51 -2.74
CA SER A 137 -6.55 1.27 -1.52
C SER A 137 -5.85 0.67 -0.30
N LEU A 138 -5.79 -0.67 -0.21
CA LEU A 138 -5.21 -1.39 0.92
C LEU A 138 -3.67 -1.35 0.90
N LEU A 139 -3.06 -1.62 -0.26
CA LEU A 139 -1.60 -1.54 -0.41
C LEU A 139 -1.09 -0.11 -0.15
N ARG A 140 -1.91 0.90 -0.43
CA ARG A 140 -1.63 2.29 -0.05
C ARG A 140 -1.72 2.52 1.46
N GLN A 141 -2.75 2.00 2.13
CA GLN A 141 -2.84 2.10 3.60
C GLN A 141 -1.62 1.48 4.28
N GLN A 142 -1.08 0.41 3.71
CA GLN A 142 0.15 -0.25 4.12
C GLN A 142 1.43 0.46 3.65
N ARG A 143 1.33 1.63 3.00
CA ARG A 143 2.44 2.49 2.57
C ARG A 143 3.48 1.82 1.67
N ILE A 144 3.07 0.83 0.88
CA ILE A 144 3.98 0.10 -0.02
C ILE A 144 4.60 1.02 -1.08
N PHE A 145 3.87 2.05 -1.51
CA PHE A 145 4.30 2.96 -2.58
C PHE A 145 5.14 4.15 -2.09
N ASP A 146 5.20 4.39 -0.76
CA ASP A 146 5.87 5.56 -0.19
C ASP A 146 7.41 5.49 -0.33
N SER A 147 7.96 4.29 -0.46
CA SER A 147 9.41 4.05 -0.59
C SER A 147 9.97 4.46 -1.97
N GLY A 148 9.11 4.74 -2.96
CA GLY A 148 9.49 5.06 -4.34
C GLY A 148 10.03 3.87 -5.16
N THR A 149 10.19 2.69 -4.54
CA THR A 149 10.59 1.45 -5.23
C THR A 149 9.40 0.78 -5.92
N ALA A 150 8.22 0.85 -5.31
CA ALA A 150 6.98 0.35 -5.87
C ALA A 150 6.18 1.50 -6.51
N ASN A 151 5.66 1.28 -7.71
CA ASN A 151 4.84 2.24 -8.44
C ASN A 151 3.59 1.52 -9.03
N PRO A 152 2.38 2.01 -8.74
CA PRO A 152 1.15 1.38 -9.23
C PRO A 152 0.80 1.75 -10.67
N GLY A 153 1.53 2.66 -11.32
CA GLY A 153 1.19 3.24 -12.63
C GLY A 153 1.03 2.21 -13.74
N ALA A 154 1.95 1.25 -13.86
CA ALA A 154 1.85 0.20 -14.88
C ALA A 154 0.63 -0.71 -14.64
N TRP A 155 0.29 -0.98 -13.38
CA TRP A 155 -0.89 -1.76 -13.01
C TRP A 155 -2.20 -0.99 -13.28
N ILE A 156 -2.27 0.28 -12.90
CA ILE A 156 -3.44 1.14 -13.19
C ILE A 156 -3.64 1.28 -14.71
N ALA A 157 -2.56 1.48 -15.46
CA ALA A 157 -2.57 1.57 -16.92
C ALA A 157 -3.09 0.28 -17.60
N ALA A 158 -2.90 -0.89 -16.99
CA ALA A 158 -3.44 -2.14 -17.50
C ALA A 158 -4.97 -2.23 -17.32
N ARG A 159 -5.56 -1.49 -16.37
CA ARG A 159 -6.98 -1.54 -15.99
C ARG A 159 -7.72 -0.21 -16.22
N LEU A 160 -7.37 0.56 -17.24
CA LEU A 160 -8.03 1.85 -17.52
C LEU A 160 -9.54 1.76 -17.76
N ASN A 161 -10.00 0.62 -18.31
CA ASN A 161 -11.41 0.40 -18.62
C ASN A 161 -12.21 -0.17 -17.42
N ASP A 162 -11.55 -0.46 -16.30
CA ASP A 162 -12.19 -1.01 -15.10
C ASP A 162 -12.79 0.15 -14.27
N PRO A 163 -14.13 0.20 -14.07
CA PRO A 163 -14.78 1.27 -13.33
C PRO A 163 -14.32 1.35 -11.87
N ASP A 164 -14.00 0.21 -11.25
CA ASP A 164 -13.53 0.18 -9.87
C ASP A 164 -12.09 0.69 -9.75
N MET A 165 -11.27 0.48 -10.79
CA MET A 165 -9.94 1.07 -10.84
C MET A 165 -10.01 2.60 -10.92
N ILE A 166 -10.94 3.15 -11.69
CA ILE A 166 -11.17 4.61 -11.74
C ILE A 166 -11.56 5.14 -10.37
N ARG A 167 -12.47 4.47 -9.66
CA ARG A 167 -12.91 4.86 -8.31
C ARG A 167 -11.77 4.78 -7.29
N ALA A 168 -11.00 3.69 -7.31
CA ALA A 168 -9.85 3.50 -6.42
C ALA A 168 -8.76 4.55 -6.68
N ALA A 169 -8.48 4.86 -7.95
CA ALA A 169 -7.56 5.91 -8.38
C ALA A 169 -8.07 7.32 -8.02
N ALA A 170 -9.39 7.57 -8.11
CA ALA A 170 -10.01 8.84 -7.71
C ALA A 170 -9.85 9.09 -6.20
N ALA A 171 -9.98 8.05 -5.39
CA ALA A 171 -9.73 8.10 -3.95
C ALA A 171 -8.24 8.27 -3.58
N HIS A 172 -7.33 8.23 -4.56
CA HIS A 172 -5.90 8.45 -4.35
C HIS A 172 -5.57 9.95 -4.26
N PRO A 173 -4.90 10.47 -3.22
CA PRO A 173 -4.68 11.92 -3.10
C PRO A 173 -3.78 12.49 -4.22
N THR A 174 -2.60 11.94 -4.45
CA THR A 174 -1.60 12.45 -5.42
C THR A 174 -1.05 11.33 -6.30
N PHE A 175 -0.61 11.61 -7.52
CA PHE A 175 0.14 10.63 -8.30
C PHE A 175 1.58 11.10 -8.46
N ASP A 176 2.52 10.16 -8.29
CA ASP A 176 3.90 10.40 -8.65
C ASP A 176 4.02 10.65 -10.16
N GLU A 177 5.08 11.34 -10.56
CA GLU A 177 5.35 11.65 -11.97
C GLU A 177 5.37 10.39 -12.85
N ARG A 178 5.97 9.30 -12.35
CA ARG A 178 6.00 8.00 -13.05
C ARG A 178 4.60 7.41 -13.22
N THR A 179 3.79 7.40 -12.16
CA THR A 179 2.41 6.89 -12.20
C THR A 179 1.59 7.64 -13.23
N THR A 180 1.71 8.97 -13.20
CA THR A 180 1.03 9.89 -14.11
C THR A 180 1.42 9.61 -15.56
N TRP A 181 2.71 9.48 -15.85
CA TRP A 181 3.21 9.18 -17.19
C TRP A 181 2.69 7.85 -17.74
N TYR A 182 2.65 6.78 -16.92
CA TYR A 182 2.11 5.49 -17.36
C TYR A 182 0.63 5.57 -17.74
N ILE A 183 -0.18 6.27 -16.94
CA ILE A 183 -1.61 6.43 -17.18
C ILE A 183 -1.84 7.27 -18.44
N GLU A 184 -1.13 8.39 -18.61
CA GLU A 184 -1.22 9.24 -19.81
C GLU A 184 -0.87 8.49 -21.07
N ARG A 185 0.26 7.78 -21.06
CA ARG A 185 0.69 6.98 -22.21
C ARG A 185 -0.35 5.92 -22.58
N ALA A 186 -0.93 5.24 -21.59
CA ALA A 186 -1.93 4.23 -21.85
C ALA A 186 -3.28 4.81 -22.29
N LEU A 187 -3.64 6.01 -21.79
CA LEU A 187 -4.81 6.76 -22.23
C LEU A 187 -4.70 7.16 -23.70
N ASP A 188 -3.54 7.66 -24.13
CA ASP A 188 -3.27 8.03 -25.52
C ASP A 188 -3.36 6.82 -26.46
N GLN A 189 -2.88 5.66 -26.01
CA GLN A 189 -2.87 4.43 -26.80
C GLN A 189 -4.25 3.76 -26.90
N LYS A 190 -5.05 3.81 -25.83
CA LYS A 190 -6.32 3.06 -25.72
C LYS A 190 -7.55 3.98 -25.72
N ARG A 191 -7.40 5.23 -26.14
CA ARG A 191 -8.48 6.22 -26.08
C ARG A 191 -9.75 5.76 -26.79
N ASP A 192 -9.59 5.12 -27.94
CA ASP A 192 -10.71 4.65 -28.77
C ASP A 192 -11.40 3.41 -28.19
N GLU A 193 -10.70 2.64 -27.35
CA GLU A 193 -11.25 1.48 -26.63
C GLU A 193 -11.97 1.90 -25.33
N LEU A 194 -11.66 3.09 -24.83
CA LEU A 194 -12.25 3.65 -23.63
C LEU A 194 -13.54 4.39 -23.99
N GLY A 195 -14.62 4.09 -23.27
CA GLY A 195 -15.85 4.89 -23.38
C GLY A 195 -15.55 6.38 -23.12
N PRO A 196 -16.24 7.31 -23.81
CA PRO A 196 -15.93 8.75 -23.75
C PRO A 196 -15.99 9.31 -22.32
N VAL A 197 -16.87 8.77 -21.47
CA VAL A 197 -17.00 9.16 -20.06
C VAL A 197 -15.79 8.71 -19.24
N ARG A 198 -15.29 7.49 -19.47
CA ARG A 198 -14.13 6.93 -18.75
C ARG A 198 -12.85 7.64 -19.15
N ALA A 199 -12.65 7.89 -20.44
CA ALA A 199 -11.52 8.71 -20.91
C ALA A 199 -11.55 10.10 -20.28
N ARG A 200 -12.72 10.74 -20.26
CA ARG A 200 -12.89 12.06 -19.64
C ARG A 200 -12.63 12.04 -18.14
N ALA A 201 -13.05 10.99 -17.43
CA ALA A 201 -12.77 10.81 -16.00
C ALA A 201 -11.25 10.77 -15.73
N TRP A 202 -10.49 10.01 -16.52
CA TRP A 202 -9.02 9.96 -16.40
C TRP A 202 -8.37 11.32 -16.70
N GLU A 203 -8.77 12.01 -17.78
CA GLU A 203 -8.24 13.33 -18.13
C GLU A 203 -8.43 14.35 -16.99
N ILE A 204 -9.66 14.43 -16.45
CA ILE A 204 -10.02 15.31 -15.34
C ILE A 204 -9.17 14.97 -14.12
N MET A 205 -9.04 13.69 -13.79
CA MET A 205 -8.30 13.23 -12.63
C MET A 205 -6.80 13.54 -12.73
N LEU A 206 -6.17 13.26 -13.87
CA LEU A 206 -4.75 13.55 -14.09
C LEU A 206 -4.50 15.06 -14.04
N SER A 207 -5.38 15.86 -14.67
CA SER A 207 -5.28 17.32 -14.65
C SER A 207 -5.38 17.89 -13.23
N ALA A 208 -6.32 17.39 -12.43
CA ALA A 208 -6.49 17.82 -11.05
C ALA A 208 -5.28 17.47 -10.17
N LYS A 209 -4.75 16.24 -10.30
CA LYS A 209 -3.65 15.74 -9.47
C LYS A 209 -2.29 16.35 -9.83
N LYS A 210 -2.01 16.57 -11.12
CA LYS A 210 -0.81 17.32 -11.56
C LYS A 210 -0.77 18.73 -10.97
N LEU A 211 -1.91 19.43 -11.06
CA LEU A 211 -2.04 20.79 -10.56
C LEU A 211 -1.83 20.87 -9.02
N GLN A 212 -2.19 19.82 -8.28
CA GLN A 212 -1.96 19.70 -6.85
C GLN A 212 -0.46 19.50 -6.52
N ALA A 213 0.22 18.57 -7.21
CA ALA A 213 1.64 18.29 -6.98
C ALA A 213 2.55 19.51 -7.21
N ASP A 214 2.28 20.32 -8.24
CA ASP A 214 3.07 21.52 -8.55
C ASP A 214 3.05 22.57 -7.44
N ILE A 215 1.93 22.74 -6.73
CA ILE A 215 1.84 23.68 -5.61
C ILE A 215 2.52 23.15 -4.35
N ASP A 216 2.34 21.86 -4.05
CA ASP A 216 2.90 21.25 -2.84
C ASP A 216 4.44 21.32 -2.82
N ASN A 217 5.06 21.31 -4.00
CA ASN A 217 6.51 21.43 -4.16
C ASN A 217 7.00 22.89 -4.15
N GLY A 218 6.18 23.85 -4.59
CA GLY A 218 6.60 25.23 -4.83
C GLY A 218 6.40 26.22 -3.68
N PHE A 219 5.46 25.96 -2.76
CA PHE A 219 5.02 26.99 -1.81
C PHE A 219 4.97 26.53 -0.34
N SER A 220 5.78 27.17 0.51
CA SER A 220 5.71 27.04 1.97
C SER A 220 5.10 28.32 2.56
N TRP A 221 3.78 28.30 2.81
CA TRP A 221 3.06 29.38 3.49
C TRP A 221 3.76 29.81 4.79
N TYR A 222 4.25 28.82 5.54
CA TYR A 222 4.99 29.03 6.79
C TYR A 222 6.22 29.94 6.63
N ARG A 223 6.93 29.87 5.49
CA ARG A 223 8.07 30.75 5.21
C ARG A 223 7.65 32.15 4.78
N GLN A 224 6.47 32.31 4.18
CA GLN A 224 6.02 33.59 3.62
C GLN A 224 5.16 34.40 4.59
N ALA A 225 4.40 33.75 5.48
CA ALA A 225 3.50 34.42 6.42
C ALA A 225 4.22 35.48 7.30
N PRO A 226 5.41 35.24 7.88
CA PRO A 226 6.12 36.27 8.64
C PRO A 226 6.52 37.49 7.81
N ARG A 227 6.88 37.29 6.53
CA ARG A 227 7.27 38.36 5.60
C ARG A 227 6.07 39.24 5.22
N ILE A 228 4.91 38.61 5.03
CA ILE A 228 3.65 39.32 4.78
C ILE A 228 3.25 40.14 6.01
N ARG A 229 3.38 39.58 7.23
CA ARG A 229 3.15 40.32 8.50
C ARG A 229 4.10 41.51 8.67
N ALA A 230 5.34 41.38 8.19
CA ALA A 230 6.32 42.47 8.20
C ALA A 230 6.03 43.56 7.14
N GLY A 231 4.97 43.42 6.32
CA GLY A 231 4.53 44.41 5.34
C GLY A 231 5.08 44.21 3.92
N GLU A 232 5.73 43.08 3.62
CA GLU A 232 6.18 42.77 2.26
C GLU A 232 5.01 42.30 1.39
N VAL A 233 4.35 43.25 0.69
CA VAL A 233 3.25 42.99 -0.27
C VAL A 233 3.62 43.35 -1.71
N GLY A 234 4.82 42.94 -2.12
CA GLY A 234 5.30 43.07 -3.49
C GLY A 234 4.52 42.23 -4.50
N TYR A 235 4.80 42.42 -5.79
CA TYR A 235 4.13 41.71 -6.90
C TYR A 235 4.19 40.19 -6.76
N GLU A 236 5.36 39.64 -6.43
CA GLU A 236 5.53 38.18 -6.26
C GLU A 236 4.65 37.63 -5.14
N VAL A 237 4.58 38.31 -4.00
CA VAL A 237 3.72 37.90 -2.87
C VAL A 237 2.24 37.92 -3.25
N ARG A 238 1.79 38.95 -3.97
CA ARG A 238 0.40 39.03 -4.45
C ARG A 238 0.07 37.94 -5.45
N ARG A 239 0.98 37.67 -6.40
CA ARG A 239 0.83 36.59 -7.40
C ARG A 239 0.75 35.22 -6.71
N LEU A 240 1.58 35.00 -5.69
CA LEU A 240 1.60 33.78 -4.89
C LEU A 240 0.29 33.60 -4.09
N VAL A 241 -0.18 34.62 -3.38
CA VAL A 241 -1.45 34.55 -2.64
C VAL A 241 -2.64 34.37 -3.57
N THR A 242 -2.64 35.04 -4.73
CA THR A 242 -3.66 34.82 -5.77
C THR A 242 -3.68 33.36 -6.24
N ASN A 243 -2.52 32.73 -6.38
CA ASN A 243 -2.43 31.31 -6.76
C ASN A 243 -2.94 30.36 -5.68
N LEU A 244 -2.81 30.70 -4.39
CA LEU A 244 -3.33 29.91 -3.27
C LEU A 244 -4.85 29.99 -3.14
N LEU A 245 -5.39 31.19 -3.36
CA LEU A 245 -6.83 31.46 -3.25
C LEU A 245 -7.61 31.04 -4.50
N ARG A 246 -6.92 30.65 -5.57
CA ARG A 246 -7.57 30.18 -6.80
C ARG A 246 -8.33 28.88 -6.51
N PRO A 247 -9.64 28.80 -6.75
CA PRO A 247 -10.41 27.58 -6.55
C PRO A 247 -9.90 26.51 -7.52
N ARG A 248 -9.70 25.29 -7.01
CA ARG A 248 -9.12 24.19 -7.78
C ARG A 248 -9.99 22.95 -7.66
N LEU A 249 -10.06 22.25 -8.78
CA LEU A 249 -10.77 20.99 -8.86
C LEU A 249 -10.07 19.95 -7.99
N ARG A 250 -10.84 19.35 -7.08
CA ARG A 250 -10.46 18.21 -6.26
C ARG A 250 -11.27 17.01 -6.68
N VAL A 251 -10.57 15.90 -6.81
CA VAL A 251 -11.14 14.61 -7.18
C VAL A 251 -11.06 13.72 -5.96
N GLY A 252 -12.22 13.34 -5.43
CA GLY A 252 -12.37 12.49 -4.27
C GLY A 252 -13.21 11.25 -4.56
N ARG A 253 -13.38 10.41 -3.53
CA ARG A 253 -14.23 9.22 -3.60
C ARG A 253 -15.68 9.64 -3.87
N ALA A 254 -16.32 9.02 -4.86
CA ALA A 254 -17.75 9.20 -5.09
C ALA A 254 -18.55 8.69 -3.89
N PHE A 255 -19.55 9.47 -3.46
CA PHE A 255 -20.53 9.01 -2.47
C PHE A 255 -21.61 8.23 -3.22
N GLN A 256 -21.65 6.92 -3.04
CA GLN A 256 -22.77 6.11 -3.47
C GLN A 256 -23.72 5.97 -2.27
N PHE A 257 -24.90 6.56 -2.38
CA PHE A 257 -26.02 6.16 -1.54
C PHE A 257 -26.49 4.80 -2.06
N TYR A 258 -26.43 3.78 -1.22
CA TYR A 258 -26.99 2.48 -1.52
C TYR A 258 -28.52 2.65 -1.51
N ASP A 259 -29.13 2.68 -2.69
CA ASP A 259 -30.58 2.63 -2.81
C ASP A 259 -30.96 1.14 -2.82
N GLU A 260 -31.42 0.61 -1.68
CA GLU A 260 -31.87 -0.79 -1.53
C GLU A 260 -33.04 -1.14 -2.48
N SER A 261 -33.59 -0.17 -3.19
CA SER A 261 -34.70 -0.29 -4.14
C SER A 261 -34.28 -0.68 -5.57
N ALA A 262 -32.98 -0.64 -5.90
CA ALA A 262 -32.53 -0.89 -7.26
C ALA A 262 -32.39 -2.41 -7.52
N GLU A 263 -33.40 -3.00 -8.17
CA GLU A 263 -33.34 -4.37 -8.66
C GLU A 263 -32.06 -4.60 -9.52
N PRO A 264 -31.41 -5.78 -9.45
CA PRO A 264 -30.14 -6.09 -10.12
C PRO A 264 -30.27 -6.30 -11.64
N GLN A 265 -31.27 -5.70 -12.28
CA GLN A 265 -31.46 -5.74 -13.72
C GLN A 265 -31.25 -4.33 -14.26
N SER A 266 -30.00 -3.99 -14.64
CA SER A 266 -29.60 -3.03 -15.70
C SER A 266 -28.18 -2.44 -15.48
N GLU A 267 -27.15 -3.25 -15.17
CA GLU A 267 -25.77 -2.73 -15.15
C GLU A 267 -25.27 -2.32 -16.56
N GLU A 268 -25.89 -2.83 -17.64
CA GLU A 268 -25.49 -2.51 -19.02
C GLU A 268 -26.12 -1.23 -19.60
N THR A 269 -27.08 -0.60 -18.91
CA THR A 269 -27.79 0.59 -19.43
C THR A 269 -27.89 1.77 -18.45
N ALA A 270 -27.26 1.67 -17.27
CA ALA A 270 -27.03 2.85 -16.45
C ALA A 270 -26.10 3.79 -17.22
N ILE A 271 -26.61 4.96 -17.61
CA ILE A 271 -25.81 6.02 -18.24
C ILE A 271 -24.62 6.29 -17.33
N GLU A 272 -23.43 5.84 -17.73
CA GLU A 272 -22.21 6.11 -16.98
C GLU A 272 -22.03 7.62 -16.89
N SER A 273 -22.03 8.14 -15.67
CA SER A 273 -21.86 9.56 -15.40
C SER A 273 -20.54 9.79 -14.69
N LEU A 274 -19.90 10.93 -14.90
CA LEU A 274 -18.64 11.27 -14.21
C LEU A 274 -18.79 11.17 -12.68
N HIS A 275 -19.97 11.51 -12.16
CA HIS A 275 -20.28 11.47 -10.73
C HIS A 275 -20.35 10.04 -10.14
N SER A 276 -20.57 9.00 -10.96
CA SER A 276 -20.54 7.61 -10.48
C SER A 276 -19.11 7.09 -10.25
N PHE A 277 -18.11 7.78 -10.80
CA PHE A 277 -16.70 7.43 -10.65
C PHE A 277 -15.99 8.26 -9.59
N MET A 278 -16.31 9.55 -9.50
CA MET A 278 -15.57 10.47 -8.65
C MET A 278 -16.42 11.64 -8.16
N ARG A 279 -16.09 12.13 -6.97
CA ARG A 279 -16.60 13.40 -6.46
C ARG A 279 -15.69 14.52 -6.97
N LEU A 280 -16.31 15.56 -7.52
CA LEU A 280 -15.64 16.76 -8.02
C LEU A 280 -15.99 17.92 -7.09
N ASP A 281 -15.03 18.39 -6.30
CA ASP A 281 -15.18 19.56 -5.45
C ASP A 281 -14.27 20.70 -5.93
N PHE A 282 -14.54 21.94 -5.51
CA PHE A 282 -13.65 23.06 -5.74
C PHE A 282 -13.25 23.68 -4.41
N GLU A 283 -11.98 23.56 -4.04
CA GLU A 283 -11.46 24.13 -2.80
C GLU A 283 -10.16 24.91 -3.06
N PRO A 284 -9.85 25.94 -2.24
CA PRO A 284 -8.51 26.53 -2.16
C PRO A 284 -7.47 25.51 -1.69
N SER A 285 -6.17 25.81 -1.85
CA SER A 285 -5.11 24.87 -1.45
C SER A 285 -5.09 24.56 0.05
N GLU A 286 -5.08 23.28 0.43
CA GLU A 286 -5.16 22.75 1.81
C GLU A 286 -4.06 23.21 2.78
N ARG A 287 -2.86 23.52 2.28
CA ARG A 287 -1.70 23.84 3.13
C ARG A 287 -1.73 25.26 3.73
N SER A 288 -2.76 26.04 3.44
CA SER A 288 -2.92 27.37 4.02
C SER A 288 -4.35 27.48 4.49
N ASN A 289 -4.52 27.58 5.80
CA ASN A 289 -5.82 27.88 6.37
C ASN A 289 -6.27 29.20 5.73
N PHE A 290 -7.28 29.17 4.87
CA PHE A 290 -7.77 30.34 4.14
C PHE A 290 -7.97 31.53 5.08
N HIS A 291 -8.48 31.23 6.29
CA HIS A 291 -8.66 32.18 7.36
C HIS A 291 -7.35 32.86 7.77
N GLU A 292 -6.28 32.09 7.94
CA GLU A 292 -4.95 32.60 8.29
C GLU A 292 -4.39 33.51 7.20
N ILE A 293 -4.59 33.20 5.91
CA ILE A 293 -4.17 34.08 4.82
C ILE A 293 -4.88 35.44 4.92
N VAL A 294 -6.21 35.41 5.10
CA VAL A 294 -7.03 36.62 5.19
C VAL A 294 -6.69 37.45 6.43
N GLU A 295 -6.42 36.81 7.57
CA GLU A 295 -6.00 37.49 8.79
C GLU A 295 -4.59 38.09 8.69
N THR A 296 -3.68 37.39 8.00
CA THR A 296 -2.29 37.80 7.86
C THR A 296 -2.12 38.91 6.83
N TRP A 297 -3.12 39.11 5.96
CA TRP A 297 -3.08 40.14 4.93
C TRP A 297 -3.10 41.56 5.55
N PRO A 298 -2.20 42.48 5.15
CA PRO A 298 -2.20 43.84 5.68
C PRO A 298 -3.54 44.53 5.39
N ARG A 299 -4.22 44.97 6.46
CA ARG A 299 -5.50 45.70 6.37
C ARG A 299 -5.34 47.19 6.07
N ASP A 300 -4.10 47.69 6.08
CA ASP A 300 -3.80 49.10 5.85
C ASP A 300 -3.57 49.43 4.37
N GLU A 301 -4.53 50.12 3.76
CA GLU A 301 -4.47 50.67 2.40
C GLU A 301 -3.27 51.62 2.18
N ARG A 302 -2.71 52.19 3.26
CA ARG A 302 -1.60 53.16 3.21
C ARG A 302 -0.24 52.55 2.83
N SER A 303 -0.09 51.24 2.92
CA SER A 303 1.14 50.52 2.54
C SER A 303 1.20 50.16 1.05
N LEU A 304 0.05 50.12 0.36
CA LEU A 304 -0.04 49.73 -1.05
C LEU A 304 0.45 50.82 -2.01
N VAL A 305 0.56 52.06 -1.55
CA VAL A 305 0.94 53.24 -2.37
C VAL A 305 2.44 53.54 -2.31
N ARG A 306 3.19 53.03 -1.33
CA ARG A 306 4.62 53.43 -1.14
C ARG A 306 5.63 52.74 -2.05
N ASN A 307 5.25 51.69 -2.79
CA ASN A 307 6.15 50.97 -3.69
C ASN A 307 5.77 51.13 -5.17
N ARG A 308 5.69 52.37 -5.65
CA ARG A 308 5.91 52.66 -7.08
C ARG A 308 7.37 53.12 -7.25
N PRO A 309 8.25 52.34 -7.91
CA PRO A 309 9.51 52.91 -8.37
C PRO A 309 9.23 53.92 -9.49
N ALA A 310 9.92 55.07 -9.42
CA ALA A 310 10.02 56.04 -10.50
C ALA A 310 10.94 55.53 -11.61
#